data_AF-A0A6J5JQA7-F1
#
_entry.id   AF-A0A6J5JQA7-F1
#
_cell.length_a   1.000
_cell.length_b   1.000
_cell.length_c   1.000
_cell.angle_alpha   90.00
_cell.angle_beta   90.00
_cell.angle_gamma   90.00
#
_symmetry.space_group_name_H-M   'P 1'
#
loop_
_entity.id
_entity.type
_entity.pdbx_description
1 polymer ?
#
loop_
_entity_poly.entity_id
_entity_poly.type
_entity_poly.pdbx_seq_one_letter_code
_entity_poly.pdbx_strand_id
1 'polypeptide(L)' 'MGYPASSLHHVTPVTRGERVASFFWIQSMVRDDGDRTLLFQLDTQIQALSAEKGAKDPMVISLTGIYHNLLRKWADA' A
#
# COMPACT_ATOMS: atom_id res chain seq x y z
N MET A 1 -7.29 -0.43 -0.07
CA MET A 1 -6.41 -1.38 0.63
C MET A 1 -7.12 -2.72 0.67
N GLY A 2 -6.48 -3.81 0.23
CA GLY A 2 -6.97 -5.16 0.53
C GLY A 2 -6.76 -5.50 2.01
N TYR A 3 -7.40 -6.53 2.53
CA TYR A 3 -7.17 -7.00 3.90
C TYR A 3 -5.97 -7.95 3.94
N PRO A 4 -5.17 -7.97 5.03
CA PRO A 4 -4.10 -8.95 5.19
C PRO A 4 -4.62 -10.38 5.04
N ALA A 5 -3.88 -11.23 4.33
CA ALA A 5 -4.26 -12.64 4.20
C ALA A 5 -4.29 -13.38 5.54
N SER A 6 -3.62 -12.86 6.57
CA SER A 6 -3.64 -13.35 7.95
C SER A 6 -4.88 -12.94 8.74
N SER A 7 -5.70 -12.00 8.26
CA SER A 7 -6.91 -11.60 8.93
C SER A 7 -7.95 -12.72 8.91
N LEU A 8 -8.49 -13.10 10.07
CA LEU A 8 -9.63 -14.01 10.15
C LEU A 8 -10.85 -13.34 9.51
N HIS A 9 -11.44 -13.96 8.50
CA HIS A 9 -12.61 -13.44 7.80
C HIS A 9 -13.56 -14.56 7.40
N HIS A 10 -14.86 -14.27 7.40
CA HIS A 10 -15.91 -15.16 6.89
C HIS A 10 -16.95 -14.36 6.11
N VAL A 11 -17.62 -15.03 5.17
CA VAL A 11 -18.76 -14.47 4.43
C VAL A 11 -20.03 -15.05 5.04
N THR A 12 -20.97 -14.18 5.44
CA THR A 12 -22.27 -14.61 5.98
C THR A 12 -23.15 -15.19 4.86
N PRO A 13 -24.13 -16.08 5.20
CA PRO A 13 -25.00 -16.68 4.21
C PRO A 13 -25.82 -15.65 3.41
N VAL A 14 -25.95 -15.86 2.11
CA VAL A 14 -26.90 -15.11 1.26
C VAL A 14 -28.28 -15.72 1.42
N THR A 15 -29.22 -15.01 2.04
CA THR A 15 -30.57 -15.54 2.35
C THR A 15 -31.56 -15.42 1.18
N ARG A 16 -31.24 -14.62 0.15
CA ARG A 16 -32.00 -14.49 -1.10
C ARG A 16 -31.13 -13.86 -2.19
N GLY A 17 -31.29 -14.31 -3.44
CA GLY A 17 -30.51 -13.82 -4.58
C GLY A 17 -29.10 -14.43 -4.65
N GLU A 18 -28.14 -13.70 -5.21
CA GLU A 18 -26.75 -14.16 -5.39
C GLU A 18 -25.72 -13.06 -5.09
N ARG A 19 -24.52 -13.46 -4.66
CA ARG A 19 -23.35 -12.58 -4.50
C ARG A 19 -22.22 -13.07 -5.40
N VAL A 20 -22.12 -12.48 -6.59
CA VAL A 20 -21.04 -12.76 -7.54
C VAL A 20 -19.82 -11.90 -7.19
N ALA A 21 -18.66 -12.53 -7.04
CA ALA A 21 -17.41 -11.83 -6.72
C ALA A 21 -16.22 -12.52 -7.38
N SER A 22 -15.17 -11.73 -7.64
CA SER A 22 -13.84 -12.23 -7.96
C SER A 22 -12.94 -11.98 -6.75
N PHE A 23 -12.24 -13.02 -6.29
CA PHE A 23 -11.26 -12.92 -5.22
C PHE A 23 -9.91 -13.38 -5.74
N PHE A 24 -8.85 -12.79 -5.21
CA PHE A 24 -7.48 -13.07 -5.61
C PHE A 24 -6.53 -12.78 -4.45
N TRP A 25 -5.34 -13.33 -4.54
CA TRP A 25 -4.22 -12.99 -3.69
C TRP A 25 -3.17 -12.26 -4.53
N ILE A 26 -2.54 -11.25 -3.93
CA ILE A 26 -1.37 -10.59 -4.50
C ILE A 26 -0.25 -10.74 -3.49
N GLN A 27 0.93 -11.12 -3.98
CA GLN A 27 2.13 -11.10 -3.17
C GLN A 27 2.70 -9.68 -3.17
N SER A 28 2.77 -9.08 -1.99
CA SER A 28 3.48 -7.81 -1.80
C SER A 28 4.99 -8.04 -1.91
N MET A 29 5.73 -7.07 -2.48
CA MET A 29 7.19 -7.03 -2.39
C MET A 29 7.67 -6.81 -0.96
N VAL A 30 6.89 -6.12 -0.14
CA VAL A 30 7.17 -5.87 1.29
C VAL A 30 6.34 -6.81 2.14
N ARG A 31 7.02 -7.71 2.87
CA ARG A 31 6.38 -8.82 3.60
C ARG A 31 5.58 -8.34 4.81
N ASP A 32 6.17 -7.47 5.62
CA ASP A 32 5.55 -6.92 6.81
C ASP A 32 4.40 -5.94 6.47
N ASP A 33 3.30 -6.02 7.21
CA ASP A 33 2.11 -5.17 6.99
C ASP A 33 2.30 -3.74 7.51
N GLY A 34 3.04 -3.57 8.62
CA GLY A 34 3.38 -2.27 9.17
C GLY A 34 4.31 -1.49 8.26
N ASP A 35 5.37 -2.12 7.77
CA ASP A 35 6.31 -1.53 6.81
C ASP A 35 5.62 -1.13 5.51
N ARG A 36 4.73 -1.98 4.99
CA ARG A 36 3.92 -1.68 3.81
C ARG A 36 2.97 -0.49 4.05
N THR A 37 2.37 -0.42 5.23
CA THR A 37 1.50 0.70 5.63
C THR A 37 2.28 2.00 5.72
N LEU A 38 3.49 1.97 6.29
CA LEU A 38 4.38 3.14 6.39
C LEU A 38 4.80 3.64 5.00
N LEU A 39 5.19 2.74 4.08
CA LEU A 39 5.51 3.14 2.70
C LEU A 39 4.32 3.77 1.99
N PHE A 40 3.12 3.22 2.16
CA PHE A 40 1.89 3.77 1.58
C PHE A 40 1.58 5.17 2.11
N GLN A 41 1.70 5.37 3.43
CA GLN A 41 1.52 6.68 4.05
C GLN A 41 2.54 7.69 3.52
N LEU A 42 3.82 7.31 3.45
CA LEU A 42 4.88 8.18 2.94
C LEU A 42 4.63 8.57 1.48
N ASP A 43 4.29 7.62 0.60
CA ASP A 43 3.97 7.89 -0.80
C ASP A 43 2.77 8.84 -0.93
N THR A 44 1.72 8.63 -0.13
CA THR A 44 0.55 9.52 -0.11
C THR A 44 0.94 10.96 0.23
N GLN A 45 1.83 11.15 1.22
CA GLN A 45 2.31 12.50 1.58
C GLN A 45 3.22 13.11 0.51
N ILE A 46 4.07 12.31 -0.14
CA ILE A 46 4.90 12.76 -1.26
C ILE A 46 4.02 13.23 -2.42
N GLN A 47 2.97 12.48 -2.76
CA GLN A 47 2.03 12.85 -3.82
C GLN A 47 1.29 14.15 -3.49
N ALA A 48 0.82 14.30 -2.25
CA ALA A 48 0.17 15.54 -1.81
C ALA A 48 1.11 16.74 -1.90
N LEU A 49 2.34 16.60 -1.41
CA LEU A 49 3.36 17.64 -1.48
C LEU A 49 3.76 17.98 -2.93
N SER A 50 3.86 16.95 -3.78
CA SER A 50 4.15 17.11 -5.22
C SER A 50 3.04 17.86 -5.94
N ALA A 51 1.77 17.64 -5.57
CA ALA A 51 0.65 18.41 -6.09
C ALA A 51 0.68 19.88 -5.65
N GLU A 52 1.16 20.17 -4.43
CA GLU A 52 1.26 21.54 -3.90
C GLU A 52 2.47 22.31 -4.46
N LYS A 53 3.66 21.70 -4.44
CA LYS A 53 4.95 22.38 -4.74
C LYS A 53 5.52 22.05 -6.12
N GLY A 54 4.95 21.06 -6.80
CA GLY A 54 5.43 20.53 -8.07
C GLY A 54 6.48 19.43 -7.89
N ALA A 55 6.50 18.50 -8.85
CA ALA A 55 7.35 17.31 -8.81
C ALA A 55 8.87 17.58 -8.83
N LYS A 56 9.29 18.80 -9.19
CA LYS A 56 10.71 19.21 -9.21
C LYS A 56 11.16 19.91 -7.92
N ASP A 57 10.27 20.07 -6.95
CA ASP A 57 10.62 20.63 -5.64
C ASP A 57 11.69 19.76 -4.96
N PRO A 58 12.78 20.34 -4.43
CA PRO A 58 13.87 19.58 -3.81
C PRO A 58 13.43 18.67 -2.66
N MET A 59 12.40 19.06 -1.90
CA MET A 59 11.87 18.25 -0.80
C MET A 59 11.12 17.02 -1.32
N VAL A 60 10.34 17.18 -2.41
CA VAL A 60 9.67 16.07 -3.09
C VAL A 60 10.69 15.06 -3.60
N ILE A 61 11.75 15.52 -4.25
CA ILE A 61 12.84 14.67 -4.77
C ILE A 61 13.52 13.92 -3.61
N SER A 62 13.85 14.62 -2.52
CA SER A 62 14.49 14.03 -1.34
C SER A 62 13.64 12.93 -0.69
N LEU A 63 12.36 13.22 -0.42
CA LEU A 63 11.43 12.26 0.18
C LEU A 63 11.18 11.06 -0.74
N THR A 64 11.08 11.30 -2.05
CA THR A 64 11.00 10.22 -3.05
C THR A 64 12.24 9.32 -2.99
N GLY A 65 13.43 9.89 -2.80
CA GLY A 65 14.66 9.12 -2.57
C GLY A 65 14.60 8.24 -1.32
N ILE A 66 14.09 8.79 -0.20
CA ILE A 66 13.89 8.04 1.04
C ILE A 66 12.91 6.89 0.84
N TYR A 67 11.78 7.12 0.18
CA TYR A 67 10.79 6.09 -0.16
C TYR A 67 11.44 4.91 -0.89
N HIS A 68 12.22 5.17 -1.95
CA HIS A 68 12.87 4.11 -2.73
C HIS A 68 13.94 3.35 -1.91
N ASN A 69 14.64 4.03 -1.01
CA ASN A 69 15.62 3.38 -0.14
C ASN A 69 14.95 2.43 0.87
N LEU A 70 13.83 2.86 1.47
CA LEU A 70 13.03 2.00 2.35
C LEU A 70 12.44 0.82 1.59
N LEU A 71 11.88 1.07 0.39
CA LEU A 71 11.33 0.01 -0.46
C LEU A 71 12.38 -1.05 -0.77
N ARG A 72 13.59 -0.66 -1.18
CA ARG A 72 14.68 -1.62 -1.45
C ARG A 72 15.06 -2.42 -0.21
N LYS A 73 15.22 -1.73 0.93
CA LYS A 73 15.59 -2.36 2.20
C LYS A 73 14.58 -3.42 2.65
N TRP A 74 13.29 -3.19 2.41
CA TRP A 74 12.22 -4.08 2.84
C TRP A 74 11.76 -5.06 1.76
N ALA A 75 12.12 -4.84 0.50
CA ALA A 75 11.88 -5.79 -0.59
C ALA A 75 12.87 -6.97 -0.57
N ASP A 76 14.07 -6.76 -0.01
CA ASP A 76 15.11 -7.79 0.11
C ASP A 76 15.03 -8.57 1.45
N ALA A 77 13.98 -8.35 2.27
CA ALA A 77 13.82 -8.90 3.62
C ALA A 77 12.90 -10.13 3.69
#